data_AF-A0A2E0X5S3-F1
#
_entry.id   AF-A0A2E0X5S3-F1
#
_cell.length_a   1.000
_cell.length_b   1.000
_cell.length_c   1.000
_cell.angle_alpha   90.00
_cell.angle_beta   90.00
_cell.angle_gamma   90.00
#
_symmetry.space_group_name_H-M   'P 1'
#
loop_
_entity.id
_entity.type
_entity.pdbx_description
1 polymer ?
#
loop_
_entity_poly.entity_id
_entity_poly.type
_entity_poly.pdbx_seq_one_letter_code
_entity_poly.pdbx_strand_id
1 'polypeptide(L)'
;MGTRRERRAALATCLIELLRSNLQTLDRAMRDRRSSFRLLVACLIVTTWAAAATAAEFAVTSTDHGVAVTVDGQLFAEYRTHSGHQPILWPVRDAGGRAMTRSYPVGPQQEHEWDDHPHHRGLWFTHGNVNGHDFWLEVDRQHGSTPAKNNQIAHREFAKSEATDEGATIVAVSDWQVGDKRILTDQRTLQFGADGDLRWIDYAIELHATDGEVVFGDTKEGAFSIRVPGTMKVDEKLGGQLINNHGQKNGDAWGREATWVNYTGPVDGQPAGIAIFCHPDSTRCPTRWHVRTYGLFAANPFALRDFPRDGDGVKQGPLTIPAGESATLRYLVLFHNGDLTAEQLNDWQKRFADGEL
;
A
#
# COMPACT_ATOMS: atom_id res chain seq x y z
N MET A 1 -0.81 14.48 24.85
CA MET A 1 -0.78 14.14 23.40
C MET A 1 -2.04 14.72 22.79
N GLY A 2 -1.93 15.88 22.14
CA GLY A 2 -3.10 16.50 21.51
C GLY A 2 -3.43 15.83 20.18
N THR A 3 -4.73 15.78 19.85
CA THR A 3 -5.24 15.25 18.58
C THR A 3 -4.58 15.93 17.38
N ARG A 4 -4.55 15.30 16.20
CA ARG A 4 -3.99 15.90 14.96
C ARG A 4 -4.61 17.26 14.66
N ARG A 5 -5.88 17.45 15.03
CA ARG A 5 -6.63 18.72 15.01
C ARG A 5 -6.06 19.76 15.98
N GLU A 6 -5.70 19.38 17.20
CA GLU A 6 -5.05 20.27 18.18
C GLU A 6 -3.64 20.67 17.76
N ARG A 7 -2.85 19.75 17.17
CA ARG A 7 -1.52 20.10 16.65
C ARG A 7 -1.61 21.06 15.46
N ARG A 8 -2.62 20.89 14.60
CA ARG A 8 -2.93 21.82 13.49
C ARG A 8 -3.40 23.19 14.00
N ALA A 9 -4.27 23.21 15.02
CA ALA A 9 -4.69 24.46 15.66
C ALA A 9 -3.50 25.17 16.34
N ALA A 10 -2.58 24.42 16.96
CA ALA A 10 -1.37 24.97 17.57
C ALA A 10 -0.41 25.58 16.52
N LEU A 11 -0.22 24.93 15.37
CA LEU A 11 0.58 25.46 14.25
C LEU A 11 -0.04 26.74 13.66
N ALA A 12 -1.36 26.76 13.45
CA ALA A 12 -2.06 27.96 12.99
C ALA A 12 -1.96 29.11 14.00
N THR A 13 -2.07 28.82 15.29
CA THR A 13 -1.92 29.80 16.38
C THR A 13 -0.50 30.35 16.43
N CYS A 14 0.52 29.48 16.31
CA CYS A 14 1.93 29.88 16.28
C CYS A 14 2.25 30.81 15.09
N LEU A 15 1.68 30.52 13.92
CA LEU A 15 1.84 31.36 12.73
C LEU A 15 1.18 32.75 12.91
N ILE A 16 -0.01 32.80 13.52
CA ILE A 16 -0.71 34.05 13.85
C ILE A 16 0.10 34.89 14.86
N GLU A 17 0.71 34.26 15.87
CA GLU A 17 1.56 34.95 16.84
C GLU A 17 2.85 35.49 16.22
N LEU A 18 3.47 34.74 15.31
CA LEU A 18 4.64 35.21 14.55
C LEU A 18 4.30 36.44 13.70
N LEU A 19 3.14 36.41 13.01
CA LEU A 19 2.64 37.54 12.23
C LEU A 19 2.36 38.76 13.12
N ARG A 20 1.75 38.57 14.29
CA ARG A 20 1.51 39.67 15.26
C ARG A 20 2.81 40.25 15.80
N SER A 21 3.79 39.42 16.13
CA SER A 21 5.11 39.85 16.62
C SER A 21 5.85 40.70 15.58
N ASN A 22 5.83 40.27 14.31
CA ASN A 22 6.43 41.01 13.20
C ASN A 22 5.72 42.35 12.95
N LEU A 23 4.39 42.39 13.03
CA LEU A 23 3.60 43.63 12.92
C LEU A 23 3.89 44.62 14.05
N GLN A 24 4.02 44.14 15.30
CA GLN A 24 4.39 44.99 16.43
C GLN A 24 5.81 45.56 16.32
N THR A 25 6.73 44.78 15.74
CA THR A 25 8.11 45.21 15.48
C THR A 25 8.16 46.29 14.41
N LEU A 26 7.37 46.16 13.34
CA LEU A 26 7.20 47.19 12.31
C LEU A 26 6.59 48.48 12.86
N ASP A 27 5.56 48.38 13.70
CA ASP A 27 4.90 49.54 14.30
C ASP A 27 5.83 50.31 15.27
N ARG A 28 6.68 49.60 16.02
CA ARG A 28 7.75 50.21 16.82
C ARG A 28 8.79 50.92 15.94
N ALA A 29 9.21 50.29 14.85
CA ALA A 29 10.18 50.87 13.90
C ALA A 29 9.62 52.12 13.18
N MET A 30 8.30 52.18 12.94
CA MET A 30 7.65 53.34 12.30
C MET A 30 7.41 54.52 13.26
N ARG A 31 7.38 54.30 14.58
CA ARG A 31 7.17 55.37 15.57
C ARG A 31 8.43 56.14 15.95
N ASP A 32 9.62 55.62 15.64
CA ASP A 32 10.87 56.31 15.91
C ASP A 32 11.18 57.33 14.82
N ARG A 33 10.47 58.47 14.88
CA ARG A 33 10.67 59.62 13.99
C ARG A 33 11.94 60.38 14.38
N ARG A 34 13.10 59.89 13.95
CA ARG A 34 14.33 60.70 13.79
C ARG A 34 15.33 59.93 12.93
N SER A 35 15.17 60.02 11.61
CA SER A 35 16.24 60.20 10.60
C SER A 35 15.66 59.90 9.24
N SER A 36 15.25 60.97 8.56
CA SER A 36 14.79 60.94 7.19
C SER A 36 15.90 60.46 6.25
N PHE A 37 15.47 59.79 5.17
CA PHE A 37 16.16 59.75 3.88
C PHE A 37 17.29 58.71 3.70
N ARG A 38 16.91 57.43 3.63
CA ARG A 38 17.51 56.39 2.75
C ARG A 38 16.82 55.04 2.98
N LEU A 39 15.57 54.90 2.58
CA LEU A 39 15.01 53.55 2.36
C LEU A 39 13.90 53.63 1.32
N LEU A 40 14.35 53.95 0.11
CA LEU A 40 13.62 53.75 -1.14
C LEU A 40 13.65 52.24 -1.47
N VAL A 41 13.12 51.42 -0.55
CA VAL A 41 12.74 50.01 -0.76
C VAL A 41 11.38 49.78 -0.07
N ALA A 42 10.48 50.74 -0.25
CA ALA A 42 9.05 50.54 -0.10
C ALA A 42 8.54 49.77 -1.33
N CYS A 43 8.98 48.51 -1.46
CA CYS A 43 8.43 47.51 -2.39
C CYS A 43 8.89 46.08 -2.04
N LEU A 44 9.23 45.80 -0.77
CA LEU A 44 9.11 44.43 -0.30
C LEU A 44 7.66 44.24 0.15
N ILE A 45 6.78 44.08 -0.84
CA ILE A 45 5.62 43.23 -0.67
C ILE A 45 6.22 41.85 -0.35
N VAL A 46 6.51 41.63 0.92
CA VAL A 46 6.61 40.28 1.46
C VAL A 46 5.18 39.78 1.42
N THR A 47 4.73 39.39 0.23
CA THR A 47 3.69 38.38 0.13
C THR A 47 4.33 37.12 0.68
N THR A 48 4.31 36.98 2.00
CA THR A 48 4.29 35.68 2.63
C THR A 48 3.02 35.01 2.11
N TRP A 49 3.11 34.42 0.92
CA TRP A 49 2.36 33.22 0.63
C TRP A 49 2.93 32.18 1.60
N ALA A 50 2.46 32.22 2.84
CA ALA A 50 2.32 30.97 3.57
C ALA A 50 1.37 30.18 2.69
N ALA A 51 1.92 29.32 1.83
CA ALA A 51 1.17 28.22 1.27
C ALA A 51 0.72 27.45 2.51
N ALA A 52 -0.47 27.77 3.01
CA ALA A 52 -1.17 26.86 3.89
C ALA A 52 -1.22 25.57 3.09
N ALA A 53 -0.50 24.55 3.55
CA ALA A 53 -0.62 23.22 2.96
C ALA A 53 -2.10 22.88 3.03
N THR A 54 -2.78 23.03 1.90
CA THR A 54 -4.18 22.62 1.77
C THR A 54 -4.19 21.13 2.03
N ALA A 55 -5.13 20.67 2.85
CA ALA A 55 -5.31 19.23 3.02
C ALA A 55 -5.54 18.62 1.63
N ALA A 56 -4.93 17.46 1.39
CA ALA A 56 -5.05 16.76 0.13
C ALA A 56 -6.54 16.46 -0.15
N GLU A 57 -7.02 16.78 -1.35
CA GLU A 57 -8.42 16.60 -1.73
C GLU A 57 -8.64 15.19 -2.27
N PHE A 58 -9.40 14.37 -1.56
CA PHE A 58 -9.76 13.03 -2.00
C PHE A 58 -11.06 13.04 -2.80
N ALA A 59 -11.12 12.23 -3.85
CA ALA A 59 -12.38 11.88 -4.49
C ALA A 59 -12.45 10.39 -4.79
N VAL A 60 -13.66 9.85 -4.75
CA VAL A 60 -13.98 8.47 -5.09
C VAL A 60 -15.02 8.49 -6.20
N THR A 61 -14.73 7.88 -7.34
CA THR A 61 -15.58 7.93 -8.54
C THR A 61 -15.76 6.54 -9.13
N SER A 62 -16.98 6.21 -9.56
CA SER A 62 -17.24 4.96 -10.29
C SER A 62 -16.60 4.99 -11.67
N THR A 63 -16.13 3.83 -12.12
CA THR A 63 -15.55 3.61 -13.45
C THR A 63 -16.18 2.38 -14.09
N ASP A 64 -15.89 2.13 -15.37
CA ASP A 64 -16.32 0.91 -16.07
C ASP A 64 -15.73 -0.39 -15.46
N HIS A 65 -14.68 -0.28 -14.64
CA HIS A 65 -14.00 -1.41 -14.02
C HIS A 65 -14.26 -1.53 -12.52
N GLY A 66 -14.79 -0.49 -11.86
CA GLY A 66 -15.02 -0.46 -10.43
C GLY A 66 -15.03 0.97 -9.90
N VAL A 67 -14.02 1.33 -9.10
CA VAL A 67 -13.96 2.62 -8.41
C VAL A 67 -12.53 3.17 -8.42
N ALA A 68 -12.38 4.43 -8.82
CA ALA A 68 -11.11 5.17 -8.80
C ALA A 68 -11.05 6.13 -7.61
N VAL A 69 -9.88 6.19 -6.99
CA VAL A 69 -9.50 7.15 -5.95
C VAL A 69 -8.52 8.14 -6.53
N THR A 70 -8.83 9.43 -6.42
CA THR A 70 -7.94 10.53 -6.79
C THR A 70 -7.52 11.34 -5.58
N VAL A 71 -6.34 11.94 -5.64
CA VAL A 71 -5.82 12.92 -4.69
C VAL A 71 -5.42 14.17 -5.46
N ASP A 72 -5.98 15.33 -5.09
CA ASP A 72 -5.78 16.61 -5.79
C ASP A 72 -6.05 16.53 -7.29
N GLY A 73 -7.10 15.79 -7.66
CA GLY A 73 -7.50 15.54 -9.05
C GLY A 73 -6.60 14.56 -9.84
N GLN A 74 -5.53 14.03 -9.23
CA GLN A 74 -4.65 13.04 -9.84
C GLN A 74 -5.02 11.62 -9.39
N LEU A 75 -5.02 10.66 -10.30
CA LEU A 75 -5.30 9.26 -9.98
C LEU A 75 -4.26 8.73 -9.00
N PHE A 76 -4.73 8.24 -7.85
CA PHE A 76 -3.92 7.46 -6.91
C PHE A 76 -4.05 5.96 -7.22
N ALA A 77 -5.25 5.41 -7.18
CA ALA A 77 -5.46 3.99 -7.45
C ALA A 77 -6.86 3.72 -7.99
N GLU A 78 -7.01 2.66 -8.78
CA GLU A 78 -8.31 2.14 -9.18
C GLU A 78 -8.52 0.73 -8.65
N TYR A 79 -9.60 0.53 -7.89
CA TYR A 79 -10.11 -0.78 -7.54
C TYR A 79 -10.89 -1.33 -8.74
N ARG A 80 -10.35 -2.38 -9.34
CA ARG A 80 -10.99 -3.11 -10.44
C ARG A 80 -11.64 -4.37 -9.87
N THR A 81 -12.94 -4.51 -10.06
CA THR A 81 -13.74 -5.62 -9.52
C THR A 81 -13.40 -6.97 -10.16
N HIS A 82 -12.79 -6.94 -11.35
CA HIS A 82 -12.42 -8.14 -12.10
C HIS A 82 -11.15 -7.93 -12.94
N SER A 83 -10.14 -8.76 -12.70
CA SER A 83 -8.94 -8.88 -13.53
C SER A 83 -8.39 -10.31 -13.44
N GLY A 84 -8.45 -11.05 -14.55
CA GLY A 84 -8.23 -12.49 -14.53
C GLY A 84 -9.38 -13.17 -13.80
N HIS A 85 -9.14 -13.60 -12.56
CA HIS A 85 -10.10 -14.31 -11.71
C HIS A 85 -10.34 -13.63 -10.35
N GLN A 86 -9.91 -12.37 -10.18
CA GLN A 86 -9.95 -11.68 -8.88
C GLN A 86 -10.05 -10.15 -8.97
N PRO A 87 -10.43 -9.45 -7.89
CA PRO A 87 -10.34 -7.99 -7.79
C PRO A 87 -8.90 -7.56 -7.46
N ILE A 88 -8.49 -6.41 -8.00
CA ILE A 88 -7.15 -5.85 -7.83
C ILE A 88 -7.19 -4.33 -7.65
N LEU A 89 -6.12 -3.74 -7.13
CA LEU A 89 -5.81 -2.32 -7.32
C LEU A 89 -4.83 -2.18 -8.50
N TRP A 90 -5.27 -1.53 -9.58
CA TRP A 90 -4.43 -1.19 -10.73
C TRP A 90 -5.09 -0.14 -11.63
N PRO A 91 -4.33 0.87 -12.13
CA PRO A 91 -2.96 1.16 -11.75
C PRO A 91 -2.91 1.75 -10.33
N VAL A 92 -1.77 1.63 -9.65
CA VAL A 92 -1.45 2.45 -8.47
C VAL A 92 -0.38 3.45 -8.86
N ARG A 93 -0.50 4.70 -8.40
CA ARG A 93 0.41 5.79 -8.70
C ARG A 93 0.92 6.48 -7.44
N ASP A 94 2.13 7.02 -7.49
CA ASP A 94 2.68 7.83 -6.40
C ASP A 94 2.18 9.29 -6.47
N ALA A 95 2.66 10.13 -5.56
CA ALA A 95 2.32 11.56 -5.51
C ALA A 95 2.78 12.35 -6.75
N GLY A 96 3.75 11.83 -7.51
CA GLY A 96 4.19 12.41 -8.79
C GLY A 96 3.42 11.88 -10.00
N GLY A 97 2.43 11.00 -9.79
CA GLY A 97 1.65 10.36 -10.83
C GLY A 97 2.37 9.21 -11.55
N ARG A 98 3.55 8.77 -11.09
CA ARG A 98 4.31 7.67 -11.69
C ARG A 98 3.67 6.33 -11.36
N ALA A 99 3.72 5.37 -12.28
CA ALA A 99 3.09 4.06 -12.08
C ALA A 99 3.90 3.20 -11.10
N MET A 100 3.30 2.87 -9.95
CA MET A 100 3.90 2.07 -8.87
C MET A 100 3.52 0.58 -8.95
N THR A 101 2.87 0.18 -10.03
CA THR A 101 2.55 -1.22 -10.35
C THR A 101 2.94 -1.50 -11.79
N ARG A 102 3.46 -2.71 -12.05
CA ARG A 102 3.67 -3.21 -13.41
C ARG A 102 2.40 -3.07 -14.27
N SER A 103 2.57 -2.75 -15.54
CA SER A 103 1.47 -2.62 -16.50
C SER A 103 0.96 -3.99 -16.96
N TYR A 104 1.81 -4.84 -17.55
CA TYR A 104 1.40 -6.18 -17.98
C TYR A 104 1.00 -7.09 -16.80
N PRO A 105 -0.05 -7.92 -16.93
CA PRO A 105 -0.91 -8.13 -18.11
C PRO A 105 -2.19 -7.30 -18.11
N VAL A 106 -2.33 -6.36 -17.18
CA VAL A 106 -3.56 -5.59 -16.99
C VAL A 106 -3.66 -4.48 -18.04
N GLY A 107 -2.55 -3.80 -18.30
CA GLY A 107 -2.33 -2.85 -19.39
C GLY A 107 -1.31 -3.38 -20.42
N PRO A 108 -0.91 -2.54 -21.38
CA PRO A 108 0.09 -2.91 -22.38
C PRO A 108 1.46 -3.14 -21.73
N GLN A 109 2.20 -4.14 -22.23
CA GLN A 109 3.57 -4.41 -21.81
C GLN A 109 4.47 -3.18 -22.04
N GLN A 110 5.22 -2.80 -21.00
CA GLN A 110 6.18 -1.69 -21.05
C GLN A 110 7.61 -2.20 -21.26
N GLU A 111 8.55 -1.28 -21.45
CA GLU A 111 9.97 -1.58 -21.36
C GLU A 111 10.31 -2.21 -20.00
N HIS A 112 11.25 -3.16 -19.99
CA HIS A 112 11.58 -3.95 -18.79
C HIS A 112 10.42 -4.77 -18.23
N GLU A 113 9.36 -5.03 -19.00
CA GLU A 113 8.33 -6.02 -18.67
C GLU A 113 8.40 -7.18 -19.68
N TRP A 114 8.07 -8.40 -19.22
CA TRP A 114 7.98 -9.58 -20.09
C TRP A 114 6.55 -10.10 -20.11
N ASP A 115 6.27 -11.15 -20.88
CA ASP A 115 4.99 -11.85 -20.90
C ASP A 115 4.96 -13.01 -19.88
N ASP A 116 5.62 -12.81 -18.74
CA ASP A 116 5.73 -13.76 -17.63
C ASP A 116 4.71 -13.51 -16.51
N HIS A 117 4.39 -14.58 -15.77
CA HIS A 117 3.51 -14.54 -14.60
C HIS A 117 2.20 -13.76 -14.84
N PRO A 118 1.33 -14.19 -15.76
CA PRO A 118 0.09 -13.48 -16.10
C PRO A 118 -0.91 -13.41 -14.94
N HIS A 119 -0.68 -14.13 -13.84
CA HIS A 119 -1.47 -14.05 -12.61
C HIS A 119 -0.99 -12.94 -11.64
N HIS A 120 0.18 -12.33 -11.86
CA HIS A 120 0.67 -11.21 -11.04
C HIS A 120 0.11 -9.88 -11.54
N ARG A 121 -0.97 -9.39 -10.90
CA ARG A 121 -1.75 -8.24 -11.39
C ARG A 121 -1.91 -7.15 -10.33
N GLY A 122 -1.20 -6.03 -10.48
CA GLY A 122 -1.36 -4.85 -9.61
C GLY A 122 -0.98 -5.10 -8.16
N LEU A 123 -1.84 -4.63 -7.22
CA LEU A 123 -1.85 -5.00 -5.80
C LEU A 123 -3.10 -5.85 -5.53
N TRP A 124 -2.91 -7.07 -5.02
CA TRP A 124 -3.98 -8.07 -4.87
C TRP A 124 -3.80 -8.96 -3.64
N PHE A 125 -4.84 -9.71 -3.33
CA PHE A 125 -4.82 -10.76 -2.31
C PHE A 125 -5.47 -12.02 -2.85
N THR A 126 -4.73 -13.13 -2.78
CA THR A 126 -5.20 -14.47 -3.08
C THR A 126 -4.32 -15.52 -2.37
N HIS A 127 -4.55 -16.81 -2.56
CA HIS A 127 -3.71 -17.87 -2.02
C HIS A 127 -3.71 -19.13 -2.90
N GLY A 128 -2.59 -19.85 -2.94
CA GLY A 128 -2.41 -21.03 -3.80
C GLY A 128 -3.05 -22.32 -3.29
N ASN A 129 -3.60 -22.32 -2.08
CA ASN A 129 -4.31 -23.47 -1.52
C ASN A 129 -5.36 -23.06 -0.49
N VAL A 130 -6.63 -23.02 -0.88
CA VAL A 130 -7.77 -22.82 0.00
C VAL A 130 -8.70 -24.02 -0.11
N ASN A 131 -8.84 -24.79 0.97
CA ASN A 131 -9.55 -26.08 0.98
C ASN A 131 -9.10 -27.05 -0.12
N GLY A 132 -7.81 -27.03 -0.49
CA GLY A 132 -7.25 -27.86 -1.56
C GLY A 132 -7.37 -27.27 -2.97
N HIS A 133 -7.91 -26.05 -3.11
CA HIS A 133 -8.10 -25.37 -4.39
C HIS A 133 -7.12 -24.21 -4.57
N ASP A 134 -6.57 -24.08 -5.77
CA ASP A 134 -5.62 -23.02 -6.12
C ASP A 134 -6.35 -21.76 -6.64
N PHE A 135 -6.18 -20.63 -5.95
CA PHE A 135 -6.65 -19.31 -6.40
C PHE A 135 -5.48 -18.39 -6.81
N TRP A 136 -4.25 -18.88 -6.84
CA TRP A 136 -3.06 -18.12 -7.23
C TRP A 136 -2.81 -18.20 -8.73
N LEU A 137 -2.85 -19.40 -9.32
CA LEU A 137 -2.57 -19.60 -10.74
C LEU A 137 -3.83 -19.50 -11.60
N GLU A 138 -3.77 -18.69 -12.67
CA GLU A 138 -4.84 -18.60 -13.69
C GLU A 138 -4.78 -19.79 -14.67
N VAL A 139 -3.59 -20.02 -15.25
CA VAL A 139 -3.26 -21.13 -16.15
C VAL A 139 -1.75 -21.27 -16.13
N ASP A 140 -1.21 -22.47 -15.86
CA ASP A 140 0.22 -22.72 -16.07
C ASP A 140 0.42 -23.72 -17.21
N ARG A 141 0.52 -23.19 -18.44
CA ARG A 141 0.88 -23.99 -19.61
C ARG A 141 2.34 -24.45 -19.59
N GLN A 142 3.22 -23.83 -18.79
CA GLN A 142 4.65 -24.17 -18.75
C GLN A 142 4.97 -25.28 -17.74
N HIS A 143 4.25 -25.37 -16.62
CA HIS A 143 4.48 -26.39 -15.58
C HIS A 143 3.45 -27.53 -15.58
N GLY A 144 2.62 -27.63 -16.62
CA GLY A 144 1.68 -28.74 -16.78
C GLY A 144 0.51 -28.74 -15.79
N SER A 145 0.25 -27.61 -15.12
CA SER A 145 -0.91 -27.48 -14.25
C SER A 145 -2.18 -27.49 -15.10
N THR A 146 -3.05 -28.46 -14.86
CA THR A 146 -4.43 -28.40 -15.38
C THR A 146 -5.06 -27.07 -14.99
N PRO A 147 -5.85 -26.42 -15.87
CA PRO A 147 -6.50 -25.15 -15.55
C PRO A 147 -7.14 -25.23 -14.18
N ALA A 148 -6.89 -24.24 -13.30
CA ALA A 148 -7.69 -24.08 -12.10
C ALA A 148 -9.15 -24.00 -12.57
N LYS A 149 -9.93 -25.05 -12.30
CA LYS A 149 -11.29 -25.20 -12.82
C LYS A 149 -12.15 -24.07 -12.29
N ASN A 150 -12.26 -22.95 -13.02
CA ASN A 150 -13.13 -21.82 -12.71
C ASN A 150 -13.07 -21.35 -11.23
N ASN A 151 -11.89 -21.38 -10.59
CA ASN A 151 -11.75 -20.82 -9.25
C ASN A 151 -11.75 -19.29 -9.38
N GLN A 152 -12.64 -18.61 -8.66
CA GLN A 152 -12.81 -17.16 -8.80
C GLN A 152 -12.95 -16.51 -7.43
N ILE A 153 -12.26 -15.38 -7.24
CA ILE A 153 -12.61 -14.42 -6.21
C ILE A 153 -13.55 -13.41 -6.88
N ALA A 154 -14.86 -13.65 -6.75
CA ALA A 154 -15.87 -12.85 -7.41
C ALA A 154 -16.23 -11.64 -6.54
N HIS A 155 -15.93 -10.43 -7.01
CA HIS A 155 -16.44 -9.22 -6.39
C HIS A 155 -17.98 -9.26 -6.38
N ARG A 156 -18.57 -9.02 -5.21
CA ARG A 156 -20.02 -8.98 -5.02
C ARG A 156 -20.53 -7.56 -4.99
N GLU A 157 -19.96 -6.72 -4.15
CA GLU A 157 -20.39 -5.33 -4.00
C GLU A 157 -19.33 -4.43 -3.36
N PHE A 158 -19.51 -3.12 -3.55
CA PHE A 158 -18.93 -2.10 -2.70
C PHE A 158 -19.92 -1.78 -1.58
N ALA A 159 -19.65 -2.26 -0.36
CA ALA A 159 -20.41 -1.86 0.83
C ALA A 159 -20.17 -0.38 1.18
N LYS A 160 -19.03 0.18 0.77
CA LYS A 160 -18.68 1.60 0.96
C LYS A 160 -17.71 2.07 -0.13
N SER A 161 -17.90 3.28 -0.62
CA SER A 161 -16.95 3.96 -1.52
C SER A 161 -17.13 5.47 -1.40
N GLU A 162 -16.36 6.12 -0.53
CA GLU A 162 -16.51 7.56 -0.23
C GLU A 162 -15.17 8.24 0.02
N ALA A 163 -15.16 9.56 -0.15
CA ALA A 163 -14.08 10.44 0.25
C ALA A 163 -14.53 11.41 1.35
N THR A 164 -13.61 11.77 2.23
CA THR A 164 -13.74 12.81 3.25
C THR A 164 -12.49 13.69 3.24
N ASP A 165 -12.48 14.75 4.05
CA ASP A 165 -11.29 15.59 4.24
C ASP A 165 -10.11 14.85 4.90
N GLU A 166 -10.34 13.64 5.42
CA GLU A 166 -9.35 12.80 6.11
C GLU A 166 -8.76 11.71 5.21
N GLY A 167 -9.39 11.41 4.06
CA GLY A 167 -8.96 10.36 3.15
C GLY A 167 -10.09 9.79 2.29
N ALA A 168 -9.83 8.69 1.60
CA ALA A 168 -10.86 7.91 0.94
C ALA A 168 -10.99 6.52 1.58
N THR A 169 -12.19 5.94 1.54
CA THR A 169 -12.46 4.58 2.03
C THR A 169 -13.23 3.79 1.00
N ILE A 170 -12.74 2.58 0.72
CA ILE A 170 -13.45 1.55 -0.04
C ILE A 170 -13.64 0.33 0.87
N VAL A 171 -14.87 -0.15 1.00
CA VAL A 171 -15.19 -1.46 1.58
C VAL A 171 -15.79 -2.31 0.49
N ALA A 172 -15.09 -3.38 0.12
CA ALA A 172 -15.51 -4.31 -0.93
C ALA A 172 -15.70 -5.71 -0.37
N VAL A 173 -16.72 -6.40 -0.85
CA VAL A 173 -17.04 -7.76 -0.43
C VAL A 173 -16.87 -8.70 -1.63
N SER A 174 -16.17 -9.81 -1.45
CA SER A 174 -15.95 -10.82 -2.51
C SER A 174 -16.26 -12.23 -2.02
N ASP A 175 -16.73 -13.08 -2.92
CA ASP A 175 -16.96 -14.50 -2.68
C ASP A 175 -15.86 -15.32 -3.35
N TRP A 176 -15.22 -16.24 -2.62
CA TRP A 176 -14.28 -17.19 -3.20
C TRP A 176 -15.05 -18.44 -3.63
N GLN A 177 -15.02 -18.75 -4.91
CA GLN A 177 -15.87 -19.76 -5.54
C GLN A 177 -15.03 -20.81 -6.28
N VAL A 178 -15.52 -22.05 -6.26
CA VAL A 178 -15.02 -23.18 -7.06
C VAL A 178 -16.19 -23.72 -7.86
N GLY A 179 -16.21 -23.40 -9.16
CA GLY A 179 -17.44 -23.52 -9.94
C GLY A 179 -18.54 -22.65 -9.30
N ASP A 180 -19.73 -23.20 -9.12
CA ASP A 180 -20.88 -22.46 -8.54
C ASP A 180 -20.90 -22.47 -6.99
N LYS A 181 -19.92 -23.10 -6.35
CA LYS A 181 -19.87 -23.24 -4.89
C LYS A 181 -18.98 -22.18 -4.26
N ARG A 182 -19.55 -21.37 -3.36
CA ARG A 182 -18.77 -20.51 -2.47
C ARG A 182 -18.07 -21.33 -1.38
N ILE A 183 -16.82 -20.98 -1.09
CA ILE A 183 -16.00 -21.56 -0.02
C ILE A 183 -15.86 -20.60 1.15
N LEU A 184 -15.63 -19.32 0.87
CA LEU A 184 -15.54 -18.27 1.89
C LEU A 184 -15.98 -16.93 1.30
N THR A 185 -16.20 -15.95 2.18
CA THR A 185 -16.41 -14.54 1.83
C THR A 185 -15.22 -13.76 2.37
N ASP A 186 -14.66 -12.84 1.59
CA ASP A 186 -13.79 -11.79 2.12
C ASP A 186 -14.50 -10.43 2.17
N GLN A 187 -14.19 -9.65 3.21
CA GLN A 187 -14.44 -8.22 3.26
C GLN A 187 -13.09 -7.51 3.27
N ARG A 188 -12.93 -6.52 2.40
CA ARG A 188 -11.70 -5.75 2.25
C ARG A 188 -12.00 -4.29 2.54
N THR A 189 -11.33 -3.73 3.54
CA THR A 189 -11.41 -2.31 3.90
C THR A 189 -10.10 -1.64 3.52
N LEU A 190 -10.18 -0.68 2.61
CA LEU A 190 -9.05 0.08 2.08
C LEU A 190 -9.23 1.54 2.47
N GLN A 191 -8.33 2.06 3.30
CA GLN A 191 -8.25 3.48 3.59
C GLN A 191 -7.06 4.08 2.85
N PHE A 192 -7.32 5.15 2.10
CA PHE A 192 -6.33 5.83 1.28
C PHE A 192 -5.96 7.15 1.94
N GLY A 193 -4.67 7.40 2.06
CA GLY A 193 -4.15 8.66 2.60
C GLY A 193 -2.95 9.19 1.85
N ALA A 194 -2.64 10.45 2.16
CA ALA A 194 -1.58 11.23 1.52
C ALA A 194 -0.89 12.12 2.57
N ASP A 195 0.43 12.26 2.45
CA ASP A 195 1.23 13.15 3.30
C ASP A 195 2.40 13.71 2.49
N GLY A 196 2.24 14.92 1.95
CA GLY A 196 3.17 15.49 0.98
C GLY A 196 3.37 14.57 -0.24
N ASP A 197 4.62 14.14 -0.44
CA ASP A 197 5.02 13.26 -1.54
C ASP A 197 4.76 11.77 -1.27
N LEU A 198 4.11 11.45 -0.15
CA LEU A 198 3.75 10.08 0.23
C LEU A 198 2.29 9.79 -0.13
N ARG A 199 2.05 8.55 -0.52
CA ARG A 199 0.72 7.96 -0.65
C ARG A 199 0.70 6.66 0.11
N TRP A 200 -0.40 6.34 0.79
CA TRP A 200 -0.51 5.07 1.51
C TRP A 200 -1.90 4.47 1.44
N ILE A 201 -1.95 3.15 1.60
CA ILE A 201 -3.17 2.35 1.64
C ILE A 201 -3.11 1.46 2.89
N ASP A 202 -3.95 1.73 3.89
CA ASP A 202 -4.23 0.77 4.96
C ASP A 202 -5.25 -0.22 4.44
N TYR A 203 -4.87 -1.50 4.42
CA TYR A 203 -5.58 -2.59 3.77
C TYR A 203 -5.86 -3.68 4.80
N ALA A 204 -7.10 -3.75 5.25
CA ALA A 204 -7.60 -4.83 6.09
C ALA A 204 -8.40 -5.83 5.25
N ILE A 205 -8.20 -7.12 5.52
CA ILE A 205 -8.90 -8.24 4.89
C ILE A 205 -9.45 -9.12 6.00
N GLU A 206 -10.76 -9.29 6.02
CA GLU A 206 -11.46 -10.23 6.89
C GLU A 206 -11.90 -11.44 6.07
N LEU A 207 -11.42 -12.62 6.44
CA LEU A 207 -11.71 -13.89 5.80
C LEU A 207 -12.77 -14.60 6.62
N HIS A 208 -13.98 -14.74 6.10
CA HIS A 208 -15.12 -15.33 6.80
C HIS A 208 -15.43 -16.73 6.28
N ALA A 209 -15.35 -17.72 7.16
CA ALA A 209 -15.69 -19.12 6.91
C ALA A 209 -17.21 -19.32 6.82
N THR A 210 -17.81 -18.74 5.78
CA THR A 210 -19.27 -18.58 5.60
C THR A 210 -19.99 -19.86 5.20
N ASP A 211 -19.30 -20.78 4.52
CA ASP A 211 -19.88 -21.97 3.91
C ASP A 211 -19.25 -23.28 4.44
N GLY A 212 -18.66 -23.21 5.64
CA GLY A 212 -17.97 -24.31 6.31
C GLY A 212 -16.58 -23.92 6.78
N GLU A 213 -15.85 -24.88 7.37
CA GLU A 213 -14.44 -24.69 7.73
C GLU A 213 -13.60 -24.34 6.50
N VAL A 214 -12.66 -23.40 6.68
CA VAL A 214 -11.74 -22.94 5.64
C VAL A 214 -10.31 -23.19 6.08
N VAL A 215 -9.53 -23.86 5.25
CA VAL A 215 -8.12 -24.15 5.46
C VAL A 215 -7.31 -23.45 4.39
N PHE A 216 -6.52 -22.45 4.77
CA PHE A 216 -5.44 -21.91 3.95
C PHE A 216 -4.22 -22.81 4.11
N GLY A 217 -3.86 -23.56 3.08
CA GLY A 217 -2.79 -24.55 3.10
C GLY A 217 -1.39 -23.92 3.17
N ASP A 218 -0.42 -24.72 3.60
CA ASP A 218 0.98 -24.32 3.68
C ASP A 218 1.63 -24.35 2.28
N THR A 219 1.75 -23.17 1.66
CA THR A 219 2.47 -22.99 0.40
C THR A 219 2.96 -21.55 0.23
N LYS A 220 4.13 -21.38 -0.42
CA LYS A 220 4.66 -20.06 -0.80
C LYS A 220 3.78 -19.30 -1.79
N GLU A 221 2.93 -19.98 -2.57
CA GLU A 221 2.11 -19.33 -3.59
C GLU A 221 0.99 -18.52 -2.90
N GLY A 222 1.15 -17.20 -2.85
CA GLY A 222 0.37 -16.28 -2.00
C GLY A 222 1.23 -15.18 -1.34
N ALA A 223 0.67 -14.21 -0.62
CA ALA A 223 -0.75 -13.93 -0.49
C ALA A 223 -1.06 -12.45 -0.83
N PHE A 224 -0.86 -11.54 0.13
CA PHE A 224 -1.02 -10.11 -0.10
C PHE A 224 0.19 -9.57 -0.88
N SER A 225 -0.04 -9.22 -2.15
CA SER A 225 1.02 -9.12 -3.15
C SER A 225 0.91 -7.86 -3.99
N ILE A 226 2.04 -7.26 -4.32
CA ILE A 226 2.16 -6.25 -5.37
C ILE A 226 3.19 -6.68 -6.42
N ARG A 227 2.89 -6.40 -7.68
CA ARG A 227 3.83 -6.58 -8.79
C ARG A 227 4.46 -5.22 -9.10
N VAL A 228 5.72 -5.05 -8.70
CA VAL A 228 6.44 -3.78 -8.85
C VAL A 228 6.71 -3.46 -10.33
N PRO A 229 6.88 -2.16 -10.70
CA PRO A 229 7.27 -1.75 -12.04
C PRO A 229 8.50 -2.49 -12.55
N GLY A 230 8.57 -2.72 -13.86
CA GLY A 230 9.67 -3.45 -14.50
C GLY A 230 11.05 -2.88 -14.13
N THR A 231 11.17 -1.56 -14.13
CA THR A 231 12.40 -0.83 -13.81
C THR A 231 12.86 -0.98 -12.36
N MET A 232 11.97 -1.33 -11.43
CA MET A 232 12.31 -1.54 -10.02
C MET A 232 12.88 -2.92 -9.76
N LYS A 233 12.73 -3.90 -10.68
CA LYS A 233 13.22 -5.27 -10.45
C LYS A 233 14.72 -5.29 -10.22
N VAL A 234 15.15 -5.99 -9.17
CA VAL A 234 16.57 -6.21 -8.88
C VAL A 234 17.28 -6.88 -10.08
N ASP A 235 16.61 -7.84 -10.72
CA ASP A 235 17.17 -8.60 -11.84
C ASP A 235 17.44 -7.75 -13.10
N GLU A 236 16.76 -6.60 -13.24
CA GLU A 236 17.02 -5.65 -14.35
C GLU A 236 18.32 -4.87 -14.17
N LYS A 237 18.93 -4.91 -12.98
CA LYS A 237 20.19 -4.20 -12.68
C LYS A 237 20.13 -2.69 -12.93
N LEU A 238 18.95 -2.10 -12.79
CA LEU A 238 18.72 -0.65 -12.91
C LEU A 238 18.79 0.08 -11.55
N GLY A 239 19.20 -0.61 -10.48
CA GLY A 239 19.27 -0.06 -9.12
C GLY A 239 18.13 -0.49 -8.19
N GLY A 240 17.31 -1.46 -8.61
CA GLY A 240 16.32 -2.11 -7.76
C GLY A 240 16.94 -2.79 -6.54
N GLN A 241 16.31 -2.64 -5.37
CA GLN A 241 16.72 -3.28 -4.13
C GLN A 241 15.51 -3.56 -3.25
N LEU A 242 15.61 -4.60 -2.44
CA LEU A 242 14.69 -4.82 -1.32
C LEU A 242 15.46 -5.03 -0.01
N ILE A 243 14.87 -4.57 1.08
CA ILE A 243 15.42 -4.69 2.45
C ILE A 243 14.28 -4.88 3.45
N ASN A 244 14.49 -5.72 4.46
CA ASN A 244 13.54 -5.87 5.57
C ASN A 244 14.03 -5.20 6.87
N ASN A 245 13.17 -5.17 7.88
CA ASN A 245 13.47 -4.59 9.20
C ASN A 245 14.63 -5.27 9.96
N HIS A 246 15.09 -6.45 9.50
CA HIS A 246 16.28 -7.15 10.02
C HIS A 246 17.55 -6.89 9.20
N GLY A 247 17.47 -6.05 8.16
CA GLY A 247 18.60 -5.69 7.30
C GLY A 247 18.94 -6.72 6.22
N GLN A 248 18.14 -7.77 6.07
CA GLN A 248 18.31 -8.77 5.01
C GLN A 248 17.87 -8.17 3.67
N LYS A 249 18.63 -8.46 2.60
CA LYS A 249 18.47 -7.81 1.29
C LYS A 249 18.21 -8.82 0.19
N ASN A 250 17.43 -8.43 -0.82
CA ASN A 250 17.23 -9.21 -2.04
C ASN A 250 16.88 -10.68 -1.75
N GLY A 251 17.57 -11.64 -2.38
CA GLY A 251 17.31 -13.06 -2.17
C GLY A 251 17.37 -13.50 -0.70
N ASP A 252 18.17 -12.82 0.14
CA ASP A 252 18.35 -13.21 1.55
C ASP A 252 17.12 -12.91 2.41
N ALA A 253 16.26 -12.00 1.96
CA ALA A 253 15.00 -11.68 2.65
C ALA A 253 13.87 -12.67 2.29
N TRP A 254 14.07 -13.55 1.30
CA TRP A 254 13.03 -14.48 0.87
C TRP A 254 12.66 -15.47 1.98
N GLY A 255 11.37 -15.52 2.30
CA GLY A 255 10.76 -16.42 3.28
C GLY A 255 11.09 -16.07 4.73
N ARG A 256 11.84 -15.00 4.98
CA ARG A 256 12.20 -14.54 6.33
C ARG A 256 11.03 -13.81 6.98
N GLU A 257 10.94 -13.94 8.30
CA GLU A 257 10.00 -13.18 9.12
C GLU A 257 10.46 -11.73 9.24
N ALA A 258 9.53 -10.79 9.08
CA ALA A 258 9.78 -9.35 9.22
C ALA A 258 8.45 -8.59 9.45
N THR A 259 8.50 -7.47 10.17
CA THR A 259 7.32 -6.58 10.33
C THR A 259 7.11 -5.70 9.12
N TRP A 260 8.19 -5.32 8.42
CA TRP A 260 8.11 -4.59 7.18
C TRP A 260 9.22 -4.98 6.20
N VAL A 261 8.93 -4.78 4.92
CA VAL A 261 9.89 -4.85 3.81
C VAL A 261 9.71 -3.59 2.97
N ASN A 262 10.81 -3.03 2.48
CA ASN A 262 10.84 -1.91 1.54
C ASN A 262 11.51 -2.34 0.25
N TYR A 263 10.84 -2.09 -0.88
CA TYR A 263 11.34 -2.33 -2.23
C TYR A 263 11.55 -0.97 -2.90
N THR A 264 12.79 -0.64 -3.25
CA THR A 264 13.16 0.61 -3.91
C THR A 264 13.72 0.36 -5.30
N GLY A 265 13.66 1.38 -6.16
CA GLY A 265 14.21 1.34 -7.50
C GLY A 265 13.78 2.55 -8.31
N PRO A 266 14.30 2.70 -9.55
CA PRO A 266 13.89 3.79 -10.41
C PRO A 266 12.49 3.55 -10.98
N VAL A 267 11.68 4.61 -11.03
CA VAL A 267 10.45 4.71 -11.81
C VAL A 267 10.51 6.02 -12.57
N ASP A 268 10.37 5.96 -13.89
CA ASP A 268 10.57 7.10 -14.80
C ASP A 268 11.92 7.82 -14.59
N GLY A 269 12.97 7.03 -14.32
CA GLY A 269 14.33 7.52 -14.08
C GLY A 269 14.56 8.18 -12.72
N GLN A 270 13.55 8.23 -11.85
CA GLN A 270 13.62 8.86 -10.54
C GLN A 270 13.51 7.81 -9.42
N PRO A 271 14.20 7.98 -8.28
CA PRO A 271 14.08 7.04 -7.15
C PRO A 271 12.65 7.02 -6.59
N ALA A 272 12.16 5.82 -6.32
CA ALA A 272 10.88 5.59 -5.65
C ALA A 272 10.94 4.30 -4.83
N GLY A 273 9.95 4.10 -3.97
CA GLY A 273 9.80 2.83 -3.28
C GLY A 273 8.39 2.50 -2.81
N ILE A 274 8.26 1.23 -2.45
CA ILE A 274 7.05 0.60 -1.96
C ILE A 274 7.44 -0.13 -0.68
N ALA A 275 6.90 0.30 0.46
CA ALA A 275 7.06 -0.42 1.71
C ALA A 275 5.74 -1.07 2.10
N ILE A 276 5.80 -2.33 2.53
CA ILE A 276 4.64 -3.04 3.07
C ILE A 276 4.94 -3.38 4.53
N PHE A 277 3.98 -3.11 5.40
CA PHE A 277 4.03 -3.34 6.84
C PHE A 277 2.92 -4.33 7.23
N CYS A 278 3.17 -5.22 8.18
CA CYS A 278 2.11 -5.98 8.83
C CYS A 278 1.75 -5.34 10.18
N HIS A 279 0.45 -5.30 10.48
CA HIS A 279 -0.02 -4.81 11.78
C HIS A 279 0.17 -5.91 12.84
N PRO A 280 0.55 -5.59 14.10
CA PRO A 280 0.64 -6.59 15.18
C PRO A 280 -0.64 -7.42 15.39
N ASP A 281 -1.82 -6.80 15.28
CA ASP A 281 -3.12 -7.50 15.35
C ASP A 281 -3.47 -8.33 14.10
N SER A 282 -2.65 -8.30 13.04
CA SER A 282 -2.86 -9.15 11.87
C SER A 282 -2.56 -10.61 12.24
N THR A 283 -3.37 -11.52 11.70
CA THR A 283 -3.11 -12.96 11.83
C THR A 283 -1.69 -13.27 11.36
N ARG A 284 -0.87 -13.79 12.28
CA ARG A 284 0.53 -14.17 12.06
C ARG A 284 1.41 -13.02 11.57
N CYS A 285 1.32 -11.85 12.21
CA CYS A 285 2.38 -10.82 12.20
C CYS A 285 3.32 -11.02 13.41
N PRO A 286 4.65 -10.80 13.28
CA PRO A 286 5.39 -10.60 12.04
C PRO A 286 5.18 -11.76 11.05
N THR A 287 5.08 -11.40 9.77
CA THR A 287 4.75 -12.34 8.71
C THR A 287 6.00 -12.74 7.92
N ARG A 288 5.90 -13.80 7.12
CA ARG A 288 6.97 -14.23 6.22
C ARG A 288 6.78 -13.61 4.83
N TRP A 289 7.87 -13.39 4.12
CA TRP A 289 7.85 -12.59 2.88
C TRP A 289 8.23 -13.39 1.64
N HIS A 290 7.28 -13.55 0.71
CA HIS A 290 7.54 -14.10 -0.62
C HIS A 290 8.08 -13.01 -1.56
N VAL A 291 9.24 -12.44 -1.22
CA VAL A 291 9.92 -11.44 -2.06
C VAL A 291 10.79 -12.09 -3.13
N ARG A 292 10.82 -11.48 -4.32
CA ARG A 292 11.60 -11.96 -5.46
C ARG A 292 12.32 -10.80 -6.16
N THR A 293 13.53 -11.08 -6.62
CA THR A 293 14.35 -10.15 -7.40
C THR A 293 13.74 -9.83 -8.77
N TYR A 294 12.88 -10.71 -9.28
CA TYR A 294 12.09 -10.49 -10.51
C TYR A 294 10.80 -9.67 -10.27
N GLY A 295 10.59 -9.12 -9.07
CA GLY A 295 9.55 -8.10 -8.81
C GLY A 295 8.23 -8.61 -8.23
N LEU A 296 8.14 -9.85 -7.77
CA LEU A 296 7.06 -10.26 -6.89
C LEU A 296 7.38 -9.77 -5.47
N PHE A 297 6.44 -9.05 -4.87
CA PHE A 297 6.59 -8.54 -3.51
C PHE A 297 5.34 -8.87 -2.70
N ALA A 298 5.42 -9.91 -1.86
CA ALA A 298 4.26 -10.41 -1.14
C ALA A 298 4.52 -10.75 0.33
N ALA A 299 3.58 -10.36 1.18
CA ALA A 299 3.44 -10.84 2.54
C ALA A 299 2.65 -12.16 2.52
N ASN A 300 3.20 -13.21 3.12
CA ASN A 300 2.63 -14.55 3.14
C ASN A 300 2.67 -15.15 4.56
N PRO A 301 1.55 -15.08 5.31
CA PRO A 301 1.44 -15.64 6.66
C PRO A 301 1.19 -17.17 6.70
N PHE A 302 1.22 -17.87 5.56
CA PHE A 302 0.77 -19.26 5.46
C PHE A 302 1.89 -20.27 5.18
N ALA A 303 3.04 -19.82 4.69
CA ALA A 303 4.05 -20.68 4.11
C ALA A 303 5.21 -21.00 5.07
N LEU A 304 5.19 -22.15 5.73
CA LEU A 304 6.38 -22.65 6.44
C LEU A 304 7.14 -23.67 5.62
N ARG A 305 6.45 -24.63 5.01
CA ARG A 305 7.06 -25.75 4.30
C ARG A 305 8.01 -25.30 3.21
N ASP A 306 7.59 -24.29 2.45
CA ASP A 306 8.30 -23.84 1.26
C ASP A 306 9.37 -22.77 1.59
N PHE A 307 9.34 -22.17 2.78
CA PHE A 307 10.30 -21.14 3.20
C PHE A 307 11.45 -21.69 4.05
N PRO A 308 12.59 -20.97 4.13
CA PRO A 308 13.68 -21.38 5.00
C PRO A 308 13.20 -21.46 6.46
N ARG A 309 13.56 -22.54 7.16
CA ARG A 309 13.30 -22.66 8.59
C ARG A 309 14.25 -21.74 9.35
N ASP A 310 13.71 -20.81 10.12
CA ASP A 310 14.46 -19.95 11.05
C ASP A 310 14.65 -20.67 12.40
N GLY A 311 15.41 -21.78 12.38
CA GLY A 311 15.64 -22.63 13.56
C GLY A 311 14.47 -23.57 13.90
N ASP A 312 14.65 -24.32 14.99
CA ASP A 312 13.79 -25.46 15.38
C ASP A 312 12.43 -25.06 15.98
N GLY A 313 12.16 -23.75 16.11
CA GLY A 313 10.97 -23.19 16.78
C GLY A 313 9.89 -22.61 15.87
N VAL A 314 10.07 -22.59 14.54
CA VAL A 314 9.12 -21.94 13.63
C VAL A 314 7.88 -22.82 13.41
N LYS A 315 6.70 -22.27 13.71
CA LYS A 315 5.41 -22.98 13.70
C LYS A 315 4.37 -22.45 12.72
N GLN A 316 4.77 -21.77 11.65
CA GLN A 316 3.77 -21.43 10.62
C GLN A 316 3.39 -22.70 9.85
N GLY A 317 2.21 -22.76 9.25
CA GLY A 317 1.65 -23.99 8.69
C GLY A 317 0.27 -23.67 8.14
N PRO A 318 -0.61 -24.65 7.86
CA PRO A 318 -1.96 -24.33 7.43
C PRO A 318 -2.67 -23.44 8.47
N LEU A 319 -3.47 -22.47 8.02
CA LEU A 319 -4.40 -21.72 8.87
C LEU A 319 -5.80 -22.30 8.69
N THR A 320 -6.39 -22.81 9.76
CA THR A 320 -7.78 -23.26 9.79
C THR A 320 -8.65 -22.19 10.43
N ILE A 321 -9.69 -21.77 9.73
CA ILE A 321 -10.76 -20.89 10.20
C ILE A 321 -12.00 -21.77 10.39
N PRO A 322 -12.45 -22.02 11.64
CA PRO A 322 -13.65 -22.82 11.90
C PRO A 322 -14.90 -22.22 11.22
N ALA A 323 -15.88 -23.06 10.92
CA ALA A 323 -17.13 -22.61 10.31
C ALA A 323 -17.80 -21.50 11.16
N GLY A 324 -18.16 -20.39 10.53
CA GLY A 324 -18.76 -19.22 11.19
C GLY A 324 -17.77 -18.25 11.83
N GLU A 325 -16.48 -18.61 11.92
CA GLU A 325 -15.42 -17.73 12.45
C GLU A 325 -14.76 -16.91 11.33
N SER A 326 -13.87 -16.00 11.72
CA SER A 326 -13.06 -15.21 10.79
C SER A 326 -11.60 -15.12 11.18
N ALA A 327 -10.76 -14.75 10.21
CA ALA A 327 -9.39 -14.32 10.44
C ALA A 327 -9.15 -12.97 9.76
N THR A 328 -8.39 -12.09 10.42
CA THR A 328 -8.09 -10.75 9.93
C THR A 328 -6.64 -10.64 9.52
N LEU A 329 -6.38 -10.06 8.35
CA LEU A 329 -5.07 -9.66 7.88
C LEU A 329 -5.05 -8.14 7.73
N ARG A 330 -3.98 -7.48 8.17
CA ARG A 330 -3.88 -6.01 8.16
C ARG A 330 -2.50 -5.59 7.66
N TYR A 331 -2.50 -4.80 6.60
CA TYR A 331 -1.28 -4.33 5.95
C TYR A 331 -1.35 -2.84 5.67
N LEU A 332 -0.22 -2.14 5.80
CA LEU A 332 -0.05 -0.81 5.23
C LEU A 332 0.84 -0.92 4.01
N VAL A 333 0.44 -0.30 2.90
CA VAL A 333 1.29 -0.12 1.72
C VAL A 333 1.63 1.36 1.60
N LEU A 334 2.90 1.71 1.73
CA LEU A 334 3.42 3.06 1.61
C LEU A 334 4.16 3.21 0.27
N PHE A 335 3.74 4.16 -0.54
CA PHE A 335 4.40 4.59 -1.76
C PHE A 335 5.14 5.90 -1.47
N HIS A 336 6.44 5.90 -1.75
CA HIS A 336 7.31 7.04 -1.43
C HIS A 336 8.21 7.41 -2.60
N ASN A 337 8.52 8.70 -2.67
CA ASN A 337 9.48 9.26 -3.60
C ASN A 337 10.83 9.39 -2.88
N GLY A 338 11.93 9.05 -3.56
CA GLY A 338 13.24 9.05 -2.91
C GLY A 338 13.47 7.83 -2.03
N ASP A 339 14.41 7.97 -1.09
CA ASP A 339 14.77 6.93 -0.14
C ASP A 339 14.22 7.26 1.25
N LEU A 340 13.67 6.25 1.92
CA LEU A 340 13.36 6.31 3.35
C LEU A 340 14.39 5.50 4.13
N THR A 341 14.88 6.07 5.24
CA THR A 341 15.77 5.37 6.16
C THR A 341 15.01 4.28 6.94
N ALA A 342 15.74 3.31 7.50
CA ALA A 342 15.13 2.30 8.37
C ALA A 342 14.45 2.93 9.61
N GLU A 343 14.97 4.05 10.11
CA GLU A 343 14.36 4.80 11.21
C GLU A 343 12.99 5.37 10.80
N GLN A 344 12.91 6.01 9.64
CA GLN A 344 11.64 6.52 9.11
C GLN A 344 10.62 5.40 8.87
N LEU A 345 11.06 4.24 8.35
CA LEU A 345 10.21 3.07 8.16
C LEU A 345 9.73 2.50 9.51
N ASN A 346 10.59 2.47 10.53
CA ASN A 346 10.18 2.06 11.88
C ASN A 346 9.15 3.02 12.49
N ASP A 347 9.27 4.33 12.25
CA ASP A 347 8.26 5.31 12.68
C ASP A 347 6.91 5.07 12.00
N TRP A 348 6.90 4.74 10.70
CA TRP A 348 5.68 4.34 9.99
C TRP A 348 5.07 3.06 10.57
N GLN A 349 5.87 2.03 10.84
CA GLN A 349 5.41 0.80 11.50
C GLN A 349 4.79 1.10 12.87
N LYS A 350 5.40 1.99 13.66
CA LYS A 350 4.89 2.38 14.98
C LYS A 350 3.54 3.09 14.84
N ARG A 351 3.44 4.10 13.98
CA ARG A 351 2.19 4.82 13.73
C ARG A 351 1.07 3.89 13.25
N PHE A 352 1.39 2.94 12.38
CA PHE A 352 0.44 1.93 11.92
C PHE A 352 -0.05 1.04 13.06
N ALA A 353 0.87 0.53 13.88
CA ALA A 353 0.55 -0.30 15.04
C ALA A 353 -0.28 0.44 16.10
N ASP A 354 -0.05 1.74 16.26
CA ASP A 354 -0.74 2.60 17.23
C ASP A 354 -2.09 3.14 16.70
N GLY A 355 -2.44 2.89 15.42
CA GLY A 355 -3.66 3.40 14.80
C GLY A 355 -3.65 4.91 14.53
N GLU A 356 -2.49 5.50 14.25
CA GLU A 356 -2.27 6.95 14.12
C GLU A 356 -2.20 7.48 12.67
N LEU A 357 -2.72 6.73 11.69
CA LEU A 357 -2.63 7.10 10.26
C LEU A 357 -3.77 7.99 9.78
#